data_AF-A0AAW2UWX1-F1
#
_entry.id   AF-A0AAW2UWX1-F1
#
_cell.length_a   1.000
_cell.length_b   1.000
_cell.length_c   1.000
_cell.angle_alpha   90.00
_cell.angle_beta   90.00
_cell.angle_gamma   90.00
#
_symmetry.space_group_name_H-M   'P 1'
#
loop_
_entity.id
_entity.type
_entity.pdbx_description
1 polymer ?
#
loop_
_entity_poly.entity_id
_entity_poly.type
_entity_poly.pdbx_seq_one_letter_code
_entity_poly.pdbx_strand_id
1 'polypeptide(L)'
;MENHRMRIFSPSIFLTLLFPLLFLLSHSTGAAPVGVCYGRVATNLPPPSAVISLLKSNGISRIRLFNPDPDALAPFWGTGIKLVIGVPNEILPTLANGTVATSNNG
;
A
#
# COMPACT_ATOMS: atom_id res chain seq x y z
N MET A 1 45.58 24.19 45.60
CA MET A 1 45.44 23.76 44.19
C MET A 1 44.61 22.48 44.22
N GLU A 2 43.28 22.61 44.31
CA GLU A 2 42.40 21.46 44.48
C GLU A 2 41.94 20.96 43.11
N ASN A 3 42.16 19.67 42.89
CA ASN A 3 42.05 19.02 41.60
C ASN A 3 40.58 18.84 41.25
N HIS A 4 40.10 19.58 40.25
CA HIS A 4 38.80 19.40 39.61
C HIS A 4 38.68 17.97 39.04
N ARG A 5 38.22 17.01 39.86
CA ARG A 5 37.83 15.68 39.36
C ARG A 5 36.39 15.76 38.86
N MET A 6 36.28 15.75 37.54
CA MET A 6 35.06 15.62 36.74
C MET A 6 33.98 14.73 37.39
N ARG A 7 32.89 15.36 37.84
CA ARG A 7 31.60 14.71 38.15
C ARG A 7 30.83 14.39 36.86
N ILE A 8 31.43 13.67 35.91
CA ILE A 8 30.81 13.35 34.61
C ILE A 8 29.92 12.09 34.68
N PHE A 9 30.03 11.27 35.74
CA PHE A 9 29.37 9.97 35.81
C PHE A 9 28.13 9.96 36.74
N SER A 10 27.15 10.83 36.47
CA SER A 10 25.83 10.74 37.12
C SER A 10 24.87 9.96 36.22
N PRO A 11 24.23 8.87 36.69
CA PRO A 11 23.32 8.06 35.88
C PRO A 11 22.10 8.86 35.38
N SER A 12 21.71 9.92 36.09
CA SER A 12 20.65 10.83 35.64
C SER A 12 20.99 11.58 34.35
N ILE A 13 22.26 11.95 34.13
CA ILE A 13 22.69 12.63 32.90
C ILE A 13 22.62 11.66 31.71
N PHE A 14 22.95 10.40 31.95
CA PHE A 14 22.83 9.36 30.93
C PHE A 14 21.36 9.13 30.55
N LEU A 15 20.45 9.09 31.52
CA LEU A 15 19.02 8.88 31.28
C LEU A 15 18.39 10.05 30.50
N THR A 16 18.77 11.29 30.84
CA THR A 16 18.26 12.49 30.16
C THR A 16 18.77 12.65 28.74
N LEU A 17 19.95 12.11 28.42
CA LEU A 17 20.48 12.07 27.04
C LEU A 17 19.95 10.87 26.24
N LEU A 18 19.69 9.73 26.89
CA LEU A 18 19.20 8.51 26.23
C LEU A 18 17.74 8.66 25.76
N PHE A 19 16.88 9.31 26.55
CA PHE A 19 15.46 9.48 26.22
C PHE A 19 15.19 10.25 24.90
N PRO A 20 15.77 11.44 24.66
CA PRO A 20 15.59 12.14 23.38
C PRO A 20 16.29 11.40 22.22
N LEU A 21 17.40 10.71 22.48
CA LEU A 21 18.08 9.89 21.47
C LEU A 21 17.20 8.73 20.99
N LEU A 22 16.52 8.05 21.92
CA LEU A 22 15.59 6.96 21.59
C LEU A 22 14.35 7.47 20.83
N PHE A 23 13.89 8.68 21.16
CA PHE A 23 12.79 9.33 20.43
C PHE A 23 13.19 9.69 18.99
N LEU A 24 14.40 10.19 18.77
CA LEU A 24 14.95 10.49 17.45
C LEU A 24 15.14 9.22 16.60
N LEU A 25 15.54 8.11 17.22
CA LEU A 25 15.69 6.80 16.57
C LEU A 25 14.34 6.12 16.23
N SER A 26 13.26 6.53 16.89
CA SER A 26 11.91 5.96 16.68
C SER A 26 11.18 6.54 15.46
N HIS A 27 11.80 7.48 14.73
CA HIS A 27 11.21 8.02 13.51
C HIS A 27 11.25 6.97 12.39
N SER A 28 10.16 6.21 12.26
CA SER A 28 9.92 5.37 11.10
C SER A 28 9.75 6.29 9.88
N THR A 29 10.76 6.33 9.03
CA THR A 29 10.64 6.88 7.68
C THR A 29 9.71 5.95 6.91
N GLY A 30 8.43 6.31 6.86
CA GLY A 30 7.42 5.54 6.13
C GLY A 30 7.89 5.27 4.71
N ALA A 31 7.99 4.00 4.33
CA ALA A 31 8.35 3.61 2.98
C ALA A 31 7.33 4.19 1.98
N ALA A 32 7.80 4.55 0.78
CA ALA A 32 6.91 4.98 -0.29
C ALA A 32 5.83 3.90 -0.53
N PRO A 33 4.55 4.29 -0.73
CA PRO A 33 3.49 3.32 -0.89
C PRO A 33 3.70 2.50 -2.17
N VAL A 34 3.99 1.21 -2.01
CA VAL A 34 4.17 0.24 -3.10
C VAL A 34 2.81 -0.31 -3.53
N GLY A 35 2.65 -0.53 -4.83
CA GLY A 35 1.51 -1.21 -5.41
C GLY A 35 1.91 -2.40 -6.27
N VAL A 36 0.97 -3.31 -6.52
CA VAL A 36 1.20 -4.54 -7.29
C VAL A 36 0.30 -4.62 -8.53
N CYS A 37 0.82 -5.17 -9.62
CA CYS A 37 0.06 -5.50 -10.82
C CYS A 37 -0.59 -6.88 -10.67
N TYR A 38 -1.92 -6.95 -10.78
CA TYR A 38 -2.68 -8.20 -10.72
C TYR A 38 -3.11 -8.63 -12.12
N GLY A 39 -2.22 -9.38 -12.78
CA GLY A 39 -2.52 -10.03 -14.05
C GLY A 39 -3.32 -11.32 -13.83
N ARG A 40 -4.44 -11.48 -14.53
CA ARG A 40 -5.33 -12.65 -14.43
C ARG A 40 -5.22 -13.64 -15.59
N VAL A 41 -4.26 -13.46 -16.50
CA VAL A 41 -4.01 -14.38 -17.61
C VAL A 41 -3.11 -15.53 -17.15
N ALA A 42 -3.67 -16.45 -16.35
CA ALA A 42 -3.02 -17.71 -15.98
C ALA A 42 -4.07 -18.79 -15.62
N THR A 43 -3.62 -20.04 -15.53
CA THR A 43 -4.50 -21.21 -15.28
C THR A 43 -4.57 -21.63 -13.81
N ASN A 44 -3.64 -21.17 -12.97
CA ASN A 44 -3.48 -21.60 -11.57
C ASN A 44 -3.43 -20.39 -10.61
N LEU A 45 -4.31 -19.41 -10.81
CA LEU A 45 -4.38 -18.26 -9.90
C LEU A 45 -5.13 -18.62 -8.60
N PRO A 46 -4.67 -18.13 -7.45
CA PRO A 46 -5.44 -18.21 -6.22
C PRO A 46 -6.75 -17.41 -6.34
N PRO A 47 -7.79 -17.79 -5.58
CA PRO A 47 -9.05 -17.06 -5.57
C PRO A 47 -8.83 -15.61 -5.07
N PRO A 48 -9.64 -14.63 -5.52
CA PRO A 48 -9.34 -13.23 -5.23
C PRO A 48 -9.39 -12.89 -3.73
N SER A 49 -10.16 -13.63 -2.93
CA SER A 49 -10.16 -13.54 -1.46
C SER A 49 -8.79 -13.86 -0.86
N ALA A 50 -8.12 -14.90 -1.35
CA ALA A 50 -6.76 -15.25 -0.93
C ALA A 50 -5.74 -14.19 -1.36
N VAL A 51 -5.93 -13.59 -2.53
CA VAL A 51 -5.09 -12.46 -3.00
C VAL A 51 -5.22 -11.26 -2.07
N ILE A 52 -6.44 -10.92 -1.62
CA ILE A 52 -6.66 -9.81 -0.68
C ILE A 52 -5.98 -10.07 0.66
N SER A 53 -6.09 -11.29 1.19
CA SER A 53 -5.40 -11.68 2.42
C SER A 53 -3.89 -11.55 2.27
N LEU A 54 -3.33 -11.95 1.12
CA LEU A 54 -1.91 -11.81 0.82
C LEU A 54 -1.48 -10.35 0.71
N LEU A 55 -2.29 -9.49 0.08
CA LEU A 55 -2.00 -8.05 -0.01
C LEU A 55 -1.99 -7.41 1.37
N LYS A 56 -2.98 -7.72 2.21
CA LYS A 56 -3.06 -7.22 3.58
C LYS A 56 -1.90 -7.72 4.45
N SER A 57 -1.53 -9.00 4.35
CA SER A 57 -0.42 -9.57 5.13
C SER A 57 0.93 -8.95 4.76
N ASN A 58 1.08 -8.45 3.53
CA ASN A 58 2.29 -7.80 3.04
C ASN A 58 2.23 -6.25 3.15
N GLY A 59 1.19 -5.69 3.78
CA GLY A 59 1.03 -4.23 3.92
C GLY A 59 0.80 -3.49 2.59
N ILE A 60 0.39 -4.20 1.54
CA ILE A 60 0.14 -3.62 0.22
C ILE A 60 -1.28 -3.06 0.18
N SER A 61 -1.38 -1.75 -0.09
CA SER A 61 -2.66 -1.03 -0.10
C SER A 61 -3.05 -0.54 -1.50
N ARG A 62 -2.27 -0.84 -2.54
CA ARG A 62 -2.50 -0.40 -3.91
C ARG A 62 -2.35 -1.55 -4.90
N ILE A 63 -3.28 -1.66 -5.84
CA ILE A 63 -3.25 -2.71 -6.85
C ILE A 63 -3.73 -2.17 -8.21
N ARG A 64 -3.14 -2.67 -9.29
CA ARG A 64 -3.55 -2.37 -10.67
C ARG A 64 -4.12 -3.62 -11.33
N LEU A 65 -5.35 -3.51 -11.83
CA LEU A 65 -5.99 -4.48 -12.72
C LEU A 65 -5.96 -3.96 -14.15
N PHE A 66 -5.83 -4.85 -15.12
CA PHE A 66 -5.74 -4.48 -16.54
C PHE A 66 -7.08 -4.59 -17.28
N ASN A 67 -8.08 -5.23 -16.68
CA ASN A 67 -9.41 -5.44 -17.25
C ASN A 67 -10.49 -5.14 -16.21
N PRO A 68 -11.61 -4.48 -16.57
CA PRO A 68 -12.74 -4.25 -15.69
C PRO A 68 -13.61 -5.51 -15.52
N ASP A 69 -13.04 -6.55 -14.89
CA ASP A 69 -13.72 -7.82 -14.62
C ASP A 69 -14.52 -7.74 -13.30
N PRO A 70 -15.87 -7.79 -13.31
CA PRO A 70 -16.69 -7.69 -12.10
C PRO A 70 -16.35 -8.74 -11.04
N ASP A 71 -16.01 -9.96 -11.43
CA ASP A 71 -15.67 -11.05 -10.50
C ASP A 71 -14.34 -10.81 -9.80
N ALA A 72 -13.42 -10.10 -10.47
CA ALA A 72 -12.17 -9.68 -9.88
C ALA A 72 -12.35 -8.48 -8.97
N LEU A 73 -13.32 -7.60 -9.24
CA LEU A 73 -13.62 -6.40 -8.47
C LEU A 73 -14.45 -6.70 -7.20
N ALA A 74 -15.35 -7.69 -7.29
CA ALA A 74 -16.15 -8.29 -6.20
C ALA A 74 -15.46 -8.26 -4.84
N PRO A 75 -14.29 -8.86 -4.73
CA PRO A 75 -13.76 -9.12 -3.40
C PRO A 75 -13.05 -7.89 -2.84
N PHE A 76 -12.70 -6.89 -3.66
CA PHE A 76 -12.00 -5.69 -3.21
C PHE A 76 -12.95 -4.65 -2.57
N TRP A 77 -14.26 -4.77 -2.74
CA TRP A 77 -15.23 -3.87 -2.11
C TRP A 77 -15.14 -3.91 -0.59
N GLY A 78 -15.07 -2.74 0.04
CA GLY A 78 -14.94 -2.61 1.49
C GLY A 78 -13.59 -3.03 2.09
N THR A 79 -12.58 -3.37 1.28
CA THR A 79 -11.28 -3.83 1.79
C THR A 79 -10.32 -2.71 2.19
N GLY A 80 -10.57 -1.48 1.74
CA GLY A 80 -9.67 -0.32 1.92
C GLY A 80 -8.47 -0.30 0.96
N ILE A 81 -8.34 -1.30 0.07
CA ILE A 81 -7.29 -1.36 -0.95
C ILE A 81 -7.66 -0.42 -2.11
N LYS A 82 -6.74 0.45 -2.51
CA LYS A 82 -6.92 1.35 -3.66
C LYS A 82 -6.68 0.59 -4.97
N LEU A 83 -7.66 0.68 -5.86
CA LEU A 83 -7.64 -0.01 -7.14
C LEU A 83 -7.38 0.96 -8.29
N VAL A 84 -6.52 0.57 -9.23
CA VAL A 84 -6.38 1.21 -10.55
C VAL A 84 -6.87 0.22 -11.60
N ILE A 85 -7.84 0.61 -12.42
CA ILE A 85 -8.42 -0.24 -13.45
C ILE A 85 -7.97 0.28 -14.82
N GLY A 86 -7.31 -0.57 -15.58
CA GLY A 86 -6.99 -0.33 -16.98
C GLY A 86 -8.22 -0.50 -17.86
N VAL A 87 -8.38 0.38 -18.85
CA VAL A 87 -9.31 0.18 -19.95
C VAL A 87 -8.60 -0.70 -20.99
N PRO A 88 -9.23 -1.80 -21.45
CA PRO A 88 -8.67 -2.63 -22.51
C PRO A 88 -8.46 -1.83 -23.79
N ASN A 89 -7.35 -2.09 -24.48
CA ASN A 89 -7.00 -1.38 -25.71
C ASN A 89 -8.09 -1.47 -26.79
N GLU A 90 -8.79 -2.60 -26.84
CA GLU A 90 -9.89 -2.88 -27.76
C GLU A 90 -11.05 -1.89 -27.64
N ILE A 91 -11.27 -1.34 -26.44
CA ILE A 91 -12.41 -0.46 -26.12
C ILE A 91 -12.03 1.03 -26.31
N LEU A 92 -10.74 1.35 -26.41
CA LEU A 92 -10.27 2.73 -26.56
C LEU A 92 -10.88 3.47 -27.77
N PRO A 93 -11.03 2.86 -28.97
CA PRO A 93 -11.65 3.54 -30.11
C PRO A 93 -13.11 3.90 -29.83
N THR A 94 -13.89 2.97 -29.28
CA THR A 94 -15.30 3.20 -28.91
C THR A 94 -15.45 4.27 -27.83
N LEU A 95 -14.56 4.26 -26.84
CA LEU A 95 -14.53 5.26 -25.78
C LEU A 95 -14.18 6.65 -26.33
N ALA A 96 -13.22 6.75 -27.25
CA ALA A 96 -12.85 8.00 -27.92
C ALA A 96 -14.00 8.55 -28.78
N ASN A 97 -14.77 7.67 -29.43
CA ASN A 97 -15.87 8.04 -30.30
C ASN A 97 -17.21 8.28 -29.55
N GLY A 98 -17.21 8.23 -28.21
CA GLY A 98 -18.38 8.52 -27.35
C GLY A 98 -19.55 7.54 -27.49
N THR A 99 -19.36 6.43 -28.20
CA THR A 99 -20.41 5.45 -28.52
C THR A 99 -20.41 4.32 -27.50
N VAL A 100 -20.27 4.64 -26.21
CA VAL A 100 -20.48 3.65 -25.15
C VAL A 100 -21.94 3.23 -25.22
N ALA A 101 -22.19 1.99 -25.63
CA ALA A 101 -23.54 1.44 -25.69
C ALA A 101 -24.14 1.47 -24.29
N THR A 102 -24.95 2.48 -23.99
CA THR A 102 -25.83 2.49 -22.82
C THR A 102 -26.78 1.31 -22.99
N SER A 103 -26.63 0.28 -22.16
CA SER A 103 -27.69 -0.69 -21.95
C SER A 103 -28.86 0.04 -21.28
N ASN A 104 -29.68 0.68 -22.09
CA ASN A 104 -31.01 1.16 -21.74
C ASN A 104 -31.90 -0.07 -21.60
N ASN A 105 -31.97 -0.62 -20.39
CA ASN A 105 -33.03 -1.53 -19.97
C ASN A 105 -34.00 -0.71 -19.13
N GLY A 106 -35.15 -0.39 -19.73
CA GLY A 106 -36.36 0.07 -19.06
C GLY A 106 -37.41 -1.01 -19.08
#